data_AF-D3V317-F1
#
_entry.id   AF-D3V317-F1
#
_cell.length_a   1.000
_cell.length_b   1.000
_cell.length_c   1.000
_cell.angle_alpha   90.00
_cell.angle_beta   90.00
_cell.angle_gamma   90.00
#
_symmetry.space_group_name_H-M   'P 1'
#
loop_
_entity.id
_entity.type
_entity.pdbx_description
1 polymer ?
#
loop_
_entity_poly.entity_id
_entity_poly.type
_entity_poly.pdbx_seq_one_letter_code
_entity_poly.pdbx_strand_id
1 'polypeptide(L)'
;MITKNFRLNALANAYAAAIYHDVTARNGGDHFAMRVGKTEISVAIVDGIKGIRELVDSYALEALQQNYPAWEVIAINLMEKCVINDCLTGHGRKIWQSMINDMGTCWQLRGRFNENRISGQGQHSANSHCQFHYRTPKTQPLC
;
A
#
# COMPACT_ATOMS: atom_id res chain seq x y z
N MET A 1 -11.69 -1.77 -2.73
CA MET A 1 -12.31 -1.90 -4.08
C MET A 1 -12.92 -3.29 -4.27
N ILE A 2 -14.24 -3.40 -4.41
CA ILE A 2 -14.88 -4.69 -4.78
C ILE A 2 -14.96 -4.76 -6.31
N THR A 3 -14.02 -5.47 -6.94
CA THR A 3 -14.08 -5.77 -8.37
C THR A 3 -15.22 -6.76 -8.65
N LYS A 4 -15.94 -6.57 -9.76
CA LYS A 4 -16.97 -7.53 -10.24
C LYS A 4 -16.34 -8.77 -10.88
N ASN A 5 -15.03 -8.74 -11.15
CA ASN A 5 -14.29 -9.85 -11.71
C ASN A 5 -13.89 -10.84 -10.61
N PHE A 6 -14.61 -11.97 -10.55
CA PHE A 6 -14.39 -13.00 -9.52
C PHE A 6 -12.95 -13.52 -9.47
N ARG A 7 -12.30 -13.71 -10.64
CA ARG A 7 -10.91 -14.19 -10.72
C ARG A 7 -9.96 -13.15 -10.14
N LEU A 8 -10.09 -11.88 -10.52
CA LEU A 8 -9.25 -10.81 -9.98
C LEU A 8 -9.46 -10.67 -8.46
N ASN A 9 -10.70 -10.78 -7.99
CA ASN A 9 -11.00 -10.68 -6.57
C ASN A 9 -10.32 -11.81 -5.76
N ALA A 10 -10.37 -13.05 -6.26
CA ALA A 10 -9.72 -14.19 -5.63
C ALA A 10 -8.19 -14.02 -5.60
N LEU A 11 -7.60 -13.60 -6.73
CA LEU A 11 -6.16 -13.37 -6.83
C LEU A 11 -5.67 -12.25 -5.89
N ALA A 12 -6.40 -11.15 -5.79
CA ALA A 12 -6.04 -10.06 -4.89
C ALA A 12 -6.20 -10.46 -3.40
N ASN A 13 -7.14 -11.35 -3.07
CA ASN A 13 -7.25 -11.93 -1.73
C ASN A 13 -6.08 -12.85 -1.41
N ALA A 14 -5.71 -13.74 -2.35
CA ALA A 14 -4.56 -14.62 -2.20
C ALA A 14 -3.27 -13.81 -2.04
N TYR A 15 -3.10 -12.74 -2.82
CA TYR A 15 -1.97 -11.84 -2.71
C TYR A 15 -1.91 -11.12 -1.36
N ALA A 16 -3.03 -10.60 -0.87
CA ALA A 16 -3.10 -9.97 0.44
C ALA A 16 -2.75 -10.94 1.57
N ALA A 17 -3.25 -12.19 1.51
CA ALA A 17 -2.92 -13.22 2.48
C ALA A 17 -1.43 -13.59 2.44
N ALA A 18 -0.86 -13.77 1.23
CA ALA A 18 0.54 -14.10 1.03
C ALA A 18 1.47 -12.98 1.55
N ILE A 19 1.13 -11.70 1.32
CA ILE A 19 1.84 -10.56 1.90
C ILE A 19 1.77 -10.61 3.42
N TYR A 20 0.56 -10.75 3.98
CA TYR A 20 0.36 -10.73 5.42
C TYR A 20 1.21 -11.81 6.12
N HIS A 21 1.16 -13.05 5.64
CA HIS A 21 1.97 -14.14 6.18
C HIS A 21 3.47 -13.89 6.04
N ASP A 22 3.93 -13.40 4.89
CA ASP A 22 5.35 -13.14 4.68
C ASP A 22 5.87 -11.98 5.55
N VAL A 23 5.10 -10.90 5.68
CA VAL A 23 5.45 -9.74 6.51
C VAL A 23 5.49 -10.11 7.98
N THR A 24 4.47 -10.79 8.48
CA THR A 24 4.40 -11.22 9.88
C THR A 24 5.50 -12.21 10.23
N ALA A 25 5.80 -13.17 9.34
CA ALA A 25 6.89 -14.12 9.52
C ALA A 25 8.27 -13.44 9.57
N ARG A 26 8.49 -12.41 8.75
CA ARG A 26 9.78 -11.68 8.70
C ARG A 26 9.98 -10.72 9.86
N ASN A 27 8.91 -10.06 10.31
CA ASN A 27 8.99 -8.96 11.27
C ASN A 27 8.64 -9.40 12.70
N GLY A 28 8.17 -10.65 12.88
CA GLY A 28 7.80 -11.18 14.19
C GLY A 28 6.53 -10.55 14.77
N GLY A 29 5.67 -9.96 13.94
CA GLY A 29 4.40 -9.38 14.36
C GLY A 29 3.65 -8.63 13.26
N ASP A 30 2.51 -8.04 13.63
CA ASP A 30 1.58 -7.34 12.73
C ASP A 30 2.02 -5.92 12.39
N HIS A 31 3.21 -5.79 11.80
CA HIS A 31 3.73 -4.50 11.39
C HIS A 31 4.70 -4.66 10.21
N PHE A 32 4.90 -3.57 9.47
CA PHE A 32 5.94 -3.46 8.45
C PHE A 32 6.67 -2.13 8.52
N ALA A 33 7.93 -2.13 8.13
CA ALA A 33 8.72 -0.91 8.01
C ALA A 33 8.36 -0.18 6.70
N MET A 34 8.20 1.13 6.80
CA MET A 34 8.00 2.03 5.66
C MET A 34 8.95 3.21 5.77
N ARG A 35 9.55 3.60 4.65
CA ARG A 35 10.42 4.77 4.61
C ARG A 35 9.64 6.02 4.22
N VAL A 36 9.71 7.05 5.04
CA VAL A 36 9.15 8.38 4.80
C VAL A 36 10.31 9.38 4.76
N GLY A 37 10.70 9.80 3.56
CA GLY A 37 11.90 10.62 3.36
C GLY A 37 13.18 9.90 3.81
N LYS A 38 13.82 10.42 4.87
CA LYS A 38 15.03 9.84 5.47
C LYS A 38 14.75 8.97 6.70
N THR A 39 13.49 8.89 7.13
CA THR A 39 13.09 8.21 8.36
C THR A 39 12.41 6.89 8.02
N GLU A 40 12.75 5.83 8.73
CA GLU A 40 12.00 4.57 8.72
C GLU A 40 10.99 4.59 9.85
N ILE A 41 9.73 4.27 9.55
CA ILE A 41 8.65 4.16 10.53
C ILE A 41 8.07 2.75 10.51
N SER A 42 7.69 2.25 11.68
CA SER A 42 6.93 1.01 11.81
C SER A 42 5.44 1.31 11.66
N VAL A 43 4.81 0.66 10.69
CA VAL A 43 3.37 0.78 10.40
C VAL A 43 2.69 -0.48 10.89
N ALA A 44 1.78 -0.33 11.85
CA ALA A 44 0.96 -1.44 12.33
C ALA A 44 -0.05 -1.87 11.26
N ILE A 45 -0.19 -3.18 11.08
CA ILE A 45 -1.22 -3.78 10.23
C ILE A 45 -2.50 -3.90 11.07
N VAL A 46 -3.50 -3.09 10.73
CA VAL A 46 -4.83 -3.15 11.36
C VAL A 46 -5.70 -4.11 10.56
N ASP A 47 -6.55 -4.90 11.23
CA ASP A 47 -7.46 -5.88 10.62
C ASP A 47 -6.79 -7.00 9.80
N GLY A 48 -5.49 -7.26 10.04
CA GLY A 48 -4.74 -8.37 9.44
C GLY A 48 -4.79 -8.39 7.91
N ILE A 49 -5.16 -9.54 7.32
CA ILE A 49 -5.28 -9.72 5.86
C ILE A 49 -6.21 -8.68 5.23
N LYS A 50 -7.28 -8.27 5.91
CA LYS A 50 -8.22 -7.27 5.39
C LYS A 50 -7.55 -5.91 5.22
N GLY A 51 -6.74 -5.48 6.19
CA GLY A 51 -5.97 -4.24 6.07
C GLY A 51 -4.97 -4.28 4.92
N ILE A 52 -4.30 -5.42 4.72
CA ILE A 52 -3.42 -5.60 3.54
C ILE A 52 -4.23 -5.58 2.25
N ARG A 53 -5.44 -6.15 2.23
CA ARG A 53 -6.30 -6.12 1.05
C ARG A 53 -6.71 -4.70 0.67
N GLU A 54 -6.98 -3.85 1.64
CA GLU A 54 -7.27 -2.42 1.41
C GLU A 54 -6.05 -1.68 0.80
N LEU A 55 -4.83 -2.04 1.22
CA LEU A 55 -3.60 -1.51 0.61
C LEU A 55 -3.41 -1.99 -0.83
N VAL A 56 -3.66 -3.27 -1.11
CA VAL A 56 -3.60 -3.81 -2.48
C VAL A 56 -4.64 -3.14 -3.37
N ASP A 57 -5.86 -2.96 -2.88
CA ASP A 57 -6.93 -2.32 -3.62
C ASP A 57 -6.56 -0.88 -3.99
N SER A 58 -6.04 -0.10 -3.04
CA SER A 58 -5.67 1.29 -3.25
C SER A 58 -4.41 1.44 -4.09
N TYR A 59 -3.27 0.94 -3.61
CA TYR A 59 -1.97 1.23 -4.23
C TYR A 59 -1.62 0.39 -5.47
N ALA A 60 -2.31 -0.73 -5.71
CA ALA A 60 -2.10 -1.51 -6.94
C ALA A 60 -3.31 -1.42 -7.87
N LEU A 61 -4.51 -1.80 -7.40
CA LEU A 61 -5.63 -2.01 -8.31
C LEU A 61 -6.28 -0.70 -8.77
N GLU A 62 -6.55 0.25 -7.87
CA GLU A 62 -7.08 1.57 -8.24
C GLU A 62 -6.08 2.34 -9.11
N ALA A 63 -4.78 2.16 -8.88
CA ALA A 63 -3.73 2.75 -9.71
C ALA A 63 -3.79 2.20 -11.14
N LEU A 64 -3.94 0.89 -11.31
CA LEU A 64 -4.11 0.30 -12.64
C LEU A 64 -5.42 0.76 -13.29
N GLN A 65 -6.51 0.80 -12.53
CA GLN A 65 -7.82 1.22 -13.02
C GLN A 65 -7.82 2.65 -13.56
N GLN A 66 -7.13 3.57 -12.89
CA GLN A 66 -7.06 4.97 -13.31
C GLN A 66 -6.22 5.19 -14.56
N ASN A 67 -5.22 4.33 -14.79
CA ASN A 67 -4.21 4.54 -15.83
C ASN A 67 -4.43 3.70 -17.10
N TYR A 68 -5.23 2.63 -17.04
CA TYR A 68 -5.36 1.69 -18.16
C TYR A 68 -6.82 1.32 -18.46
N PRO A 69 -7.30 1.48 -19.72
CA PRO A 69 -8.63 1.03 -20.11
C PRO A 69 -8.87 -0.48 -19.93
N ALA A 70 -7.83 -1.31 -20.08
CA ALA A 70 -7.88 -2.77 -19.92
C ALA A 70 -7.28 -3.24 -18.57
N TRP A 71 -7.40 -2.42 -17.53
CA TRP A 71 -6.74 -2.64 -16.24
C TRP A 71 -7.03 -4.00 -15.59
N GLU A 72 -8.24 -4.56 -15.73
CA GLU A 72 -8.57 -5.85 -15.09
C GLU A 72 -7.71 -6.99 -15.62
N VAL A 73 -7.48 -7.03 -16.94
CA VAL A 73 -6.62 -8.05 -17.58
C VAL A 73 -5.17 -7.87 -17.13
N ILE A 74 -4.70 -6.62 -17.05
CA ILE A 74 -3.35 -6.29 -16.57
C ILE A 74 -3.19 -6.70 -15.11
N ALA A 75 -4.20 -6.41 -14.28
CA ALA A 75 -4.20 -6.72 -12.86
C ALA A 75 -4.21 -8.25 -12.63
N ILE A 76 -4.99 -9.01 -13.39
CA ILE A 76 -4.97 -10.49 -13.32
C ILE A 76 -3.56 -11.01 -13.63
N ASN A 77 -2.99 -10.59 -14.76
CA ASN A 77 -1.65 -11.02 -15.17
C ASN A 77 -0.56 -10.62 -14.16
N LEU A 78 -0.72 -9.48 -13.48
CA LEU A 78 0.16 -9.04 -12.41
C LEU A 78 0.01 -9.94 -11.18
N MET A 79 -1.21 -10.14 -10.69
CA MET A 79 -1.46 -10.89 -9.46
C MET A 79 -1.07 -12.36 -9.58
N GLU A 80 -1.23 -12.97 -10.75
CA GLU A 80 -0.78 -14.34 -11.03
C GLU A 80 0.74 -14.51 -10.94
N LYS A 81 1.50 -13.45 -11.22
CA LYS A 81 2.96 -13.47 -11.03
C LYS A 81 3.35 -13.22 -9.58
N CYS A 82 2.46 -12.65 -8.77
CA CYS A 82 2.74 -12.27 -7.40
C CYS A 82 2.60 -13.44 -6.42
N VAL A 83 1.75 -14.42 -6.72
CA VAL A 83 1.49 -15.59 -5.86
C VAL A 83 1.61 -16.88 -6.66
N ILE A 84 2.39 -17.84 -6.14
CA ILE A 84 2.46 -19.20 -6.67
C ILE A 84 2.32 -20.15 -5.49
N ASN A 85 1.38 -21.11 -5.57
CA ASN A 85 1.08 -22.08 -4.50
C ASN A 85 0.88 -21.39 -3.13
N ASP A 86 0.09 -20.32 -3.10
CA ASP A 86 -0.18 -19.48 -1.91
C ASP A 86 1.05 -18.80 -1.28
N CYS A 87 2.21 -18.90 -1.91
CA CYS A 87 3.44 -18.25 -1.48
C CYS A 87 3.69 -16.97 -2.27
N LEU A 88 4.11 -15.92 -1.54
CA LEU A 88 4.53 -14.66 -2.13
C LEU A 88 5.80 -14.87 -2.96
N THR A 89 5.73 -14.58 -4.26
CA THR A 89 6.91 -14.69 -5.14
C THR A 89 7.89 -13.53 -4.93
N GLY A 90 9.11 -13.67 -5.45
CA GLY A 90 10.06 -12.56 -5.52
C GLY A 90 9.55 -11.37 -6.33
N HIS A 91 8.68 -11.60 -7.32
CA HIS A 91 8.02 -10.53 -8.06
C HIS A 91 6.95 -9.86 -7.21
N GLY A 92 6.10 -10.64 -6.53
CA GLY A 92 5.09 -10.11 -5.60
C GLY A 92 5.72 -9.24 -4.51
N ARG A 93 6.85 -9.64 -3.95
CA ARG A 93 7.60 -8.82 -3.00
C ARG A 93 8.03 -7.47 -3.55
N LYS A 94 8.47 -7.41 -4.81
CA LYS A 94 8.87 -6.14 -5.45
C LYS A 94 7.66 -5.22 -5.62
N ILE A 95 6.50 -5.77 -5.99
CA ILE A 95 5.25 -5.00 -6.07
C ILE A 95 4.84 -4.49 -4.69
N TRP A 96 4.87 -5.35 -3.66
CA TRP A 96 4.66 -4.94 -2.27
C TRP A 96 5.58 -3.79 -1.84
N GLN A 97 6.88 -3.89 -2.11
CA GLN A 97 7.84 -2.84 -1.79
C GLN A 97 7.54 -1.53 -2.55
N SER A 98 7.11 -1.62 -3.81
CA SER A 98 6.70 -0.45 -4.59
C SER A 98 5.51 0.25 -3.95
N MET A 99 4.48 -0.50 -3.53
CA MET A 99 3.31 0.06 -2.85
C MET A 99 3.69 0.77 -1.55
N ILE A 100 4.56 0.17 -0.72
CA ILE A 100 5.06 0.82 0.51
C ILE A 100 5.81 2.11 0.17
N ASN A 101 6.63 2.13 -0.88
CA ASN A 101 7.39 3.31 -1.27
C ASN A 101 6.47 4.46 -1.75
N ASP A 102 5.42 4.13 -2.50
CA ASP A 102 4.42 5.11 -2.95
C ASP A 102 3.64 5.69 -1.76
N MET A 103 3.27 4.82 -0.80
CA MET A 103 2.70 5.26 0.47
C MET A 103 3.66 6.19 1.22
N GLY A 104 4.92 5.80 1.42
CA GLY A 104 5.92 6.61 2.12
C GLY A 104 6.15 7.98 1.48
N THR A 105 6.14 8.03 0.15
CA THR A 105 6.21 9.28 -0.65
C THR A 105 4.99 10.16 -0.42
N CYS A 106 3.78 9.56 -0.41
CA CYS A 106 2.55 10.29 -0.13
C CYS A 106 2.55 10.93 1.28
N TRP A 107 3.03 10.20 2.29
CA TRP A 107 3.17 10.72 3.65
C TRP A 107 4.19 11.85 3.74
N GLN A 108 5.33 11.73 3.05
CA GLN A 108 6.34 12.78 2.98
C GLN A 108 5.77 14.05 2.33
N LEU A 109 5.05 13.92 1.20
CA LEU A 109 4.43 15.04 0.52
C LEU A 109 3.39 15.72 1.42
N ARG A 110 2.53 14.97 2.12
CA ARG A 110 1.57 15.54 3.08
C ARG A 110 2.22 16.30 4.23
N GLY A 111 3.33 15.79 4.78
CA GLY A 111 4.12 16.51 5.78
C GLY A 111 4.61 17.87 5.25
N ARG A 112 5.12 17.90 4.02
CA ARG A 112 5.56 19.13 3.33
C ARG A 112 4.42 20.07 2.97
N PHE A 113 3.24 19.54 2.60
CA PHE A 113 2.05 20.36 2.36
C PHE A 113 1.55 21.05 3.64
N ASN A 114 1.60 20.37 4.79
CA ASN A 114 1.21 20.98 6.07
C ASN A 114 2.21 22.06 6.52
N GLU A 115 3.50 21.88 6.25
CA GLU A 115 4.54 22.90 6.48
C GLU A 115 4.35 24.12 5.57
N ASN A 116 4.06 23.89 4.28
CA ASN A 116 3.79 24.96 3.31
C ASN A 116 2.43 25.65 3.46
N ARG A 117 1.48 25.09 4.24
CA ARG A 117 0.23 25.79 4.55
C ARG A 117 0.42 26.93 5.57
N ILE A 118 1.52 26.92 6.31
CA ILE A 118 1.94 28.02 7.20
C ILE A 118 2.64 29.14 6.39
N SER A 119 3.24 28.81 5.24
CA SER A 119 3.85 29.77 4.32
C SER A 119 3.12 29.77 2.97
N GLY A 120 1.99 30.48 2.88
CA GLY A 120 1.12 30.44 1.71
C GLY A 120 1.83 30.70 0.38
N GLN A 121 2.13 29.64 -0.39
CA GLN A 121 2.41 29.63 -1.83
C GLN A 121 2.38 28.17 -2.35
N GLY A 122 1.67 27.92 -3.46
CA GLY A 122 1.88 26.73 -4.30
C GLY A 122 0.63 25.89 -4.60
N GLN A 123 -0.01 26.14 -5.74
CA GLN A 123 -0.93 25.22 -6.40
C GLN A 123 -0.13 24.11 -7.09
N HIS A 124 -0.21 22.85 -6.64
CA HIS A 124 0.13 21.68 -7.47
C HIS A 124 -0.74 20.50 -7.08
N SER A 125 -1.36 19.88 -8.11
CA SER A 125 -2.29 18.75 -8.04
C SER A 125 -1.70 17.60 -7.22
N ALA A 126 -2.21 17.42 -6.00
CA ALA A 126 -1.99 16.20 -5.25
C ALA A 126 -2.76 15.09 -5.97
N ASN A 127 -2.01 14.18 -6.60
CA ASN A 127 -2.52 12.96 -7.21
C ASN A 127 -3.58 12.36 -6.26
N SER A 128 -4.81 12.20 -6.74
CA SER A 128 -6.02 11.85 -5.96
C SER A 128 -5.96 10.50 -5.24
N HIS A 129 -4.83 9.82 -5.34
CA HIS A 129 -4.51 8.49 -4.84
C HIS A 129 -4.18 8.44 -3.33
N CYS A 130 -4.05 9.59 -2.68
CA CYS A 130 -3.49 9.73 -1.34
C CYS A 130 -4.52 9.69 -0.19
N GLN A 131 -5.73 9.14 -0.36
CA GLN A 131 -6.77 9.15 0.69
C GLN A 131 -6.91 7.80 1.41
N PHE A 132 -6.08 7.53 2.43
CA PHE A 132 -6.43 6.51 3.44
C PHE A 132 -6.06 6.92 4.87
N HIS A 133 -6.92 6.53 5.80
CA HIS A 133 -6.83 6.77 7.25
C HIS A 133 -6.06 5.63 7.92
N TYR A 134 -4.73 5.73 8.00
CA TYR A 134 -3.96 4.90 8.91
C TYR A 134 -3.49 5.74 10.11
N ARG A 135 -3.72 5.21 11.30
CA ARG A 135 -3.25 5.81 12.56
C ARG A 135 -1.78 5.44 12.71
N THR A 136 -0.88 6.40 12.47
CA THR A 136 0.49 6.25 12.98
C THR A 136 0.40 6.03 14.49
N PRO A 137 1.22 5.14 15.10
CA PRO A 137 1.41 5.19 16.53
C PRO A 137 1.77 6.64 16.84
N LYS A 138 0.93 7.32 17.64
CA LYS A 138 1.31 8.64 18.16
C LYS A 138 2.67 8.42 18.79
N THR A 139 3.69 9.07 18.27
CA THR A 139 4.86 9.38 19.08
C THR A 139 4.30 10.07 20.32
N GLN A 140 4.21 9.31 21.41
CA GLN A 140 3.94 9.89 22.71
C GLN A 140 5.06 10.92 22.92
N PRO A 141 4.74 12.18 23.27
CA PRO A 141 5.77 13.07 23.73
C PRO A 141 6.41 12.39 24.94
N LEU A 142 7.71 12.10 24.82
CA LEU A 142 8.54 11.85 25.99
C LEU A 142 8.41 13.10 26.86
N CYS A 143 7.80 12.94 28.04
CA CYS A 143 8.08 13.84 29.15
C CYS A 143 9.56 13.73 29.52
#